data_AF-A0A440UXP9-F1
#
_entry.id   AF-A0A440UXP9-F1
#
_cell.length_a   1.000
_cell.length_b   1.000
_cell.length_c   1.000
_cell.angle_alpha   90.00
_cell.angle_beta   90.00
_cell.angle_gamma   90.00
#
_symmetry.space_group_name_H-M   'P 1'
#
loop_
_entity.id
_entity.type
_entity.pdbx_description
1 polymer ?
#
loop_
_entity_poly.entity_id
_entity_poly.type
_entity_poly.pdbx_seq_one_letter_code
_entity_poly.pdbx_strand_id
1 'polypeptide(L)'
;SFEKALYAIENNFPTGKLPGIEKYASMYVNTSQGEGDATGPWNSGGEWDRIDNLEQVMPADGGDGMATVKLNAKDKKVAANMAERTLSDPASDPMTGADIGAGPGAGRTKNGDMGGAANIQEAPARAGAAARKTR
;
A
#
# COMPACT_ATOMS: atom_id res chain seq x y z
N SER A 1 -0.69 23.09 19.04
CA SER A 1 0.28 22.37 18.19
C SER A 1 -0.49 21.37 17.35
N PHE A 2 -0.24 21.33 16.04
CA PHE A 2 -0.78 20.31 15.14
C PHE A 2 -0.39 18.89 15.61
N GLU A 3 0.77 18.74 16.26
CA GLU A 3 1.24 17.46 16.80
C GLU A 3 0.32 16.97 17.93
N LYS A 4 -0.11 17.87 18.83
CA LYS A 4 -1.09 17.51 19.88
C LYS A 4 -2.45 17.09 19.32
N ALA A 5 -2.84 17.62 18.16
CA ALA A 5 -4.07 17.21 17.48
C ALA A 5 -3.90 15.84 16.80
N LEU A 6 -2.72 15.52 16.26
CA LEU A 6 -2.41 14.19 15.75
C LEU A 6 -2.43 13.12 16.84
N TYR A 7 -1.87 13.41 18.02
CA TYR A 7 -1.88 12.48 19.16
C TYR A 7 -3.24 12.32 19.85
N ALA A 8 -4.19 13.22 19.60
CA ALA A 8 -5.54 13.17 20.18
C ALA A 8 -6.56 12.43 19.30
N ILE A 9 -6.19 12.05 18.07
CA ILE A 9 -7.03 11.24 17.19
C ILE A 9 -6.76 9.78 17.52
N GLU A 10 -7.70 9.17 18.24
CA GLU A 10 -7.69 7.74 18.54
C GLU A 10 -7.71 6.91 17.24
N ASN A 11 -6.76 5.98 17.10
CA ASN A 11 -6.60 4.97 16.03
C ASN A 11 -7.32 5.30 14.72
N ASN A 12 -6.62 6.03 13.84
CA ASN A 12 -7.20 6.57 12.62
C ASN A 12 -7.26 5.52 11.48
N PHE A 13 -8.13 4.53 11.62
CA PHE A 13 -9.08 4.29 10.55
C PHE A 13 -10.28 5.17 10.87
N PRO A 14 -10.64 6.17 10.04
CA PRO A 14 -11.74 7.07 10.38
C PRO A 14 -12.95 6.25 10.81
N THR A 15 -13.51 6.60 11.96
CA THR A 15 -14.72 5.97 12.50
C THR A 15 -15.76 5.87 11.39
N GLY A 16 -16.08 4.64 10.96
CA GLY A 16 -16.94 4.37 9.81
C GLY A 16 -16.29 3.60 8.66
N LYS A 17 -14.97 3.37 8.65
CA LYS A 17 -14.35 2.42 7.71
C LYS A 17 -14.44 0.98 8.24
N LEU A 18 -14.91 0.09 7.37
CA LEU A 18 -14.91 -1.34 7.64
C LEU A 18 -13.46 -1.85 7.70
N PRO A 19 -13.11 -2.73 8.66
CA PRO A 19 -11.82 -3.39 8.67
C PRO A 19 -11.61 -4.15 7.36
N GLY A 20 -10.37 -4.18 6.91
CA GLY A 20 -9.99 -4.96 5.74
C GLY A 20 -10.34 -6.44 5.94
N ILE A 21 -10.66 -7.13 4.85
CA ILE A 21 -10.82 -8.59 4.90
C ILE A 21 -9.44 -9.21 5.02
N GLU A 22 -9.22 -10.02 6.04
CA GLU A 22 -7.92 -10.56 6.43
C GLU A 22 -7.18 -11.18 5.23
N LYS A 23 -7.90 -11.99 4.44
CA LYS A 23 -7.37 -12.62 3.23
C LYS A 23 -6.79 -11.65 2.20
N TYR A 24 -7.28 -10.42 2.14
CA TYR A 24 -6.91 -9.43 1.11
C TYR A 24 -6.15 -8.23 1.68
N ALA A 25 -6.15 -8.03 3.00
CA ALA A 25 -5.62 -6.83 3.65
C ALA A 25 -4.11 -6.67 3.50
N SER A 26 -3.38 -7.78 3.37
CA SER A 26 -1.92 -7.82 3.19
C SER A 26 -1.49 -8.36 1.83
N MET A 27 -2.42 -8.58 0.90
CA MET A 27 -2.07 -9.17 -0.40
C MET A 27 -1.53 -8.08 -1.34
N TYR A 28 -0.31 -8.25 -1.83
CA TYR A 28 0.25 -7.42 -2.90
C TYR A 28 0.29 -8.22 -4.19
N VAL A 29 -0.48 -7.80 -5.19
CA VAL A 29 -0.50 -8.44 -6.51
C VAL A 29 0.42 -7.68 -7.44
N ASN A 30 1.54 -8.27 -7.83
CA ASN A 30 2.50 -7.64 -8.72
C ASN A 30 2.06 -7.77 -10.19
N THR A 31 1.42 -6.72 -10.70
CA THR A 31 0.99 -6.65 -12.10
C THR A 31 2.06 -6.12 -13.05
N SER A 32 3.25 -5.79 -12.53
CA SER A 32 4.39 -5.34 -13.32
C SER A 32 5.32 -6.52 -13.60
N GLN A 33 5.45 -6.92 -14.86
CA GLN A 33 6.29 -8.07 -15.27
C GLN A 33 7.37 -7.71 -16.30
N GLY A 34 7.76 -6.43 -16.37
CA GLY A 34 8.66 -5.92 -17.40
C GLY A 34 9.77 -5.02 -16.85
N GLU A 35 10.48 -4.35 -17.76
CA GLU A 35 11.50 -3.36 -17.40
C GLU A 35 10.93 -2.28 -16.49
N GLY A 36 11.63 -2.02 -15.38
CA GLY A 36 11.17 -1.07 -14.36
C GLY A 36 10.35 -1.68 -13.22
N ASP A 37 10.10 -3.00 -13.20
CA ASP A 37 9.63 -3.67 -11.98
C ASP A 37 10.66 -3.49 -10.85
N ALA A 38 10.18 -3.05 -9.69
CA ALA A 38 11.00 -2.64 -8.56
C ALA A 38 10.47 -3.24 -7.27
N THR A 39 11.39 -3.61 -6.39
CA THR A 39 11.07 -4.17 -5.07
C THR A 39 11.51 -3.21 -3.99
N GLY A 40 10.63 -2.97 -3.03
CA GLY A 40 10.86 -2.12 -1.86
C GLY A 40 9.88 -2.45 -0.73
N PRO A 41 9.92 -1.71 0.39
CA PRO A 41 9.12 -2.04 1.58
C PRO A 41 7.60 -1.87 1.38
N TRP A 42 7.19 -1.14 0.34
CA TRP A 42 5.80 -0.95 -0.03
C TRP A 42 5.19 -2.13 -0.81
N ASN A 43 5.99 -3.12 -1.22
CA ASN A 43 5.51 -4.31 -1.95
C ASN A 43 6.21 -5.62 -1.56
N SER A 44 7.01 -5.62 -0.51
CA SER A 44 7.76 -6.78 -0.04
C SER A 44 8.03 -6.69 1.46
N GLY A 45 8.37 -7.80 2.10
CA GLY A 45 8.59 -7.88 3.53
C GLY A 45 7.43 -8.52 4.29
N GLY A 46 7.54 -8.58 5.62
CA GLY A 46 6.63 -9.32 6.49
C GLY A 46 5.20 -8.77 6.56
N GLU A 47 4.96 -7.59 6.00
CA GLU A 47 3.65 -6.94 5.94
C GLU A 47 2.81 -7.42 4.75
N TRP A 48 3.44 -8.09 3.77
CA TRP A 48 2.82 -8.42 2.48
C TRP A 48 2.84 -9.92 2.17
N ASP A 49 1.78 -10.41 1.55
CA ASP A 49 1.74 -11.64 0.76
C ASP A 49 1.87 -11.24 -0.72
N ARG A 50 3.10 -11.29 -1.25
CA ARG A 50 3.37 -10.92 -2.64
C ARG A 50 2.98 -12.05 -3.59
N ILE A 51 2.23 -11.70 -4.64
CA ILE A 51 1.80 -12.60 -5.71
C ILE A 51 2.40 -12.09 -7.02
N ASP A 52 3.40 -12.80 -7.54
CA ASP A 52 4.06 -12.47 -8.81
C ASP A 52 3.52 -13.27 -10.00
N ASN A 53 2.98 -14.47 -9.75
CA ASN A 53 2.52 -15.36 -10.81
C ASN A 53 1.11 -14.96 -11.28
N LEU A 54 1.05 -14.15 -12.34
CA LEU A 54 -0.18 -13.78 -13.02
C LEU A 54 -0.27 -14.53 -14.34
N GLU A 55 -0.76 -15.76 -14.30
CA GLU A 55 -0.82 -16.69 -15.44
C GLU A 55 -1.73 -16.23 -16.61
N GLN A 56 -2.25 -14.99 -16.59
CA GLN A 56 -3.25 -14.47 -17.55
C GLN A 56 -3.03 -13.02 -18.02
N VAL A 57 -1.99 -12.31 -17.60
CA VAL A 57 -1.86 -10.84 -17.87
C VAL A 57 -0.94 -10.47 -19.04
N MET A 58 -0.75 -11.36 -20.02
CA MET A 58 -0.05 -10.97 -21.26
C MET A 58 -0.78 -9.80 -21.94
N PRO A 59 -0.06 -8.84 -22.55
CA PRO A 59 -0.68 -7.83 -23.40
C PRO A 59 -1.59 -8.53 -24.42
N ALA A 60 -2.86 -8.12 -24.47
CA ALA A 60 -3.86 -8.78 -25.31
C ALA A 60 -3.51 -8.75 -26.81
N ASP A 61 -2.58 -7.86 -27.19
CA ASP A 61 -2.04 -7.68 -28.53
C ASP A 61 -0.68 -8.37 -28.78
N GLY A 62 -0.11 -9.05 -27.77
CA GLY A 62 1.18 -9.72 -27.86
C GLY A 62 2.39 -8.79 -28.02
N GLY A 63 2.21 -7.48 -27.80
CA GLY A 63 3.30 -6.50 -27.76
C GLY A 63 4.10 -6.53 -26.45
N ASP A 64 5.13 -5.70 -26.36
CA ASP A 64 5.89 -5.51 -25.11
C ASP A 64 5.16 -4.63 -24.08
N GLY A 65 4.03 -4.01 -24.48
CA GLY A 65 3.22 -3.12 -23.64
C GLY A 65 3.87 -1.77 -23.33
N MET A 66 5.00 -1.43 -23.96
CA MET A 66 5.78 -0.24 -23.62
C MET A 66 5.31 1.00 -24.40
N ALA A 67 4.92 2.05 -23.68
CA ALA A 67 4.63 3.35 -24.28
C ALA A 67 5.93 4.12 -24.55
N THR A 68 6.19 4.49 -25.80
CA THR A 68 7.36 5.33 -26.17
C THR A 68 6.94 6.64 -26.82
N VAL A 69 7.66 7.73 -26.50
CA VAL A 69 7.42 9.07 -27.07
C VAL A 69 8.73 9.73 -27.50
N LYS A 70 8.68 10.56 -28.55
CA LYS A 70 9.83 11.37 -28.98
C LYS A 70 9.82 12.71 -28.26
N LEU A 71 10.84 12.95 -27.44
CA LEU A 71 11.09 14.23 -26.79
C LEU A 71 12.22 14.99 -27.47
N ASN A 72 12.15 16.32 -27.49
CA ASN A 72 13.27 17.16 -27.88
C ASN A 72 14.38 17.15 -26.79
N ALA A 73 15.58 17.62 -27.13
CA ALA A 73 16.73 17.54 -26.23
C ALA A 73 16.54 18.28 -24.89
N LYS A 74 15.81 19.41 -24.89
CA LYS A 74 15.56 20.18 -23.67
C LYS A 74 14.62 19.43 -22.73
N ASP A 75 13.54 18.89 -23.26
CA ASP A 75 12.54 18.16 -22.48
C ASP A 75 13.11 16.84 -21.93
N LYS A 76 13.95 16.14 -22.69
CA LYS A 76 14.67 14.94 -22.20
C LYS A 76 15.51 15.26 -20.96
N LYS A 77 16.22 16.39 -20.94
CA LYS A 77 17.04 16.79 -19.80
C LYS A 77 16.19 17.11 -18.57
N VAL A 78 15.05 17.78 -18.77
CA VAL A 78 14.10 18.05 -17.67
C VAL A 78 13.51 16.75 -17.13
N ALA A 79 13.10 15.83 -18.00
CA ALA A 79 12.56 14.54 -17.59
C ALA A 79 13.58 13.70 -16.81
N ALA A 80 14.84 13.65 -17.25
CA ALA A 80 15.90 12.95 -16.54
C ALA A 80 16.14 13.53 -15.13
N ASN A 81 16.26 14.86 -15.02
CA ASN A 81 16.41 15.51 -13.72
C ASN A 81 15.19 15.28 -12.80
N MET A 82 13.98 15.25 -13.37
CA MET A 82 12.77 14.94 -12.60
C MET A 82 12.81 13.51 -12.09
N ALA A 83 13.15 12.55 -12.96
CA ALA A 83 13.26 11.13 -12.60
C ALA A 83 14.29 10.91 -11.49
N GLU A 84 15.47 11.56 -11.56
CA GLU A 84 16.48 11.50 -10.50
C GLU A 84 15.95 12.06 -9.17
N ARG A 85 15.23 13.19 -9.21
CA ARG A 85 14.69 13.84 -8.00
C ARG A 85 13.55 13.06 -7.35
N THR A 86 12.80 12.29 -8.14
CA THR A 86 11.67 11.49 -7.66
C THR A 86 12.01 10.01 -7.50
N LEU A 87 13.29 9.65 -7.66
CA LEU A 87 13.72 8.28 -7.55
C LEU A 87 13.46 7.80 -6.11
N SER A 88 12.65 6.74 -5.99
CA SER A 88 12.40 6.10 -4.71
C SER A 88 13.70 5.51 -4.16
N ASP A 89 13.89 5.59 -2.85
CA ASP A 89 14.90 4.80 -2.13
C ASP A 89 14.28 3.45 -1.73
N PRO A 90 14.60 2.34 -2.41
CA PRO A 90 13.98 1.04 -2.13
C PRO A 90 14.53 0.38 -0.86
N ALA A 91 15.59 0.93 -0.25
CA ALA A 91 16.14 0.42 1.01
C ALA A 91 15.59 1.17 2.23
N SER A 92 14.94 2.31 2.02
CA SER A 92 14.38 3.12 3.10
C SER A 92 13.02 2.55 3.53
N ASP A 93 12.96 2.04 4.75
CA ASP A 93 11.74 1.52 5.37
C ASP A 93 11.30 2.32 6.60
N PRO A 94 10.87 3.59 6.44
CA PRO A 94 10.43 4.41 7.56
C PRO A 94 9.06 3.99 8.05
N MET A 95 8.80 4.20 9.34
CA MET A 95 7.46 4.06 9.92
C MET A 95 6.47 5.00 9.22
N THR A 96 5.39 4.44 8.68
CA THR A 96 4.41 5.18 7.88
C THR A 96 3.28 5.74 8.75
N GLY A 97 2.48 6.65 8.18
CA GLY A 97 1.25 7.10 8.82
C GLY A 97 0.22 5.96 9.04
N ALA A 98 0.26 4.92 8.20
CA ALA A 98 -0.58 3.74 8.37
C ALA A 98 -0.14 2.92 9.59
N ASP A 99 1.17 2.77 9.81
CA ASP A 99 1.72 2.09 11.00
C ASP A 99 1.40 2.85 12.30
N ILE A 100 1.46 4.18 12.25
CA ILE A 100 1.16 5.05 13.41
C ILE A 100 -0.33 5.02 13.75
N GLY A 101 -1.19 5.02 12.74
CA GLY A 101 -2.64 5.00 12.90
C GLY A 101 -3.26 3.61 13.07
N ALA A 102 -2.42 2.57 13.10
CA ALA A 102 -2.86 1.19 13.12
C ALA A 102 -3.62 0.85 14.41
N GLY A 103 -4.85 0.36 14.25
CA GLY A 103 -5.69 -0.14 15.33
C GLY A 103 -6.26 -1.52 14.98
N PRO A 104 -7.08 -2.12 15.86
CA PRO A 104 -7.71 -3.41 15.59
C PRO A 104 -8.41 -3.43 14.22
N GLY A 105 -8.07 -4.39 13.36
CA GLY A 105 -8.61 -4.47 11.99
C GLY A 105 -7.76 -3.81 10.90
N ALA A 106 -6.58 -3.29 11.24
CA ALA A 106 -5.66 -2.65 10.29
C ALA A 106 -4.87 -3.63 9.40
N GLY A 107 -4.97 -4.95 9.65
CA GLY A 107 -4.10 -5.95 9.01
C GLY A 107 -2.67 -5.92 9.56
N ARG A 108 -1.72 -6.45 8.78
CA ARG A 108 -0.30 -6.44 9.15
C ARG A 108 0.32 -5.06 8.94
N THR A 109 1.10 -4.65 9.93
CA THR A 109 1.84 -3.38 9.97
C THR A 109 3.23 -3.63 10.57
N LYS A 110 4.10 -2.62 10.57
CA LYS A 110 5.41 -2.70 11.24
C LYS A 110 5.33 -3.01 12.73
N ASN A 111 4.22 -2.65 13.37
CA ASN A 111 3.99 -2.87 14.80
C ASN A 111 3.34 -4.24 15.11
N GLY A 112 3.11 -5.07 14.09
CA GLY A 112 2.52 -6.39 14.20
C GLY A 112 1.22 -6.55 13.42
N ASP A 113 0.60 -7.71 13.61
CA ASP A 113 -0.68 -8.04 12.98
C ASP A 113 -1.86 -7.55 13.85
N MET A 114 -2.59 -6.58 13.33
CA MET A 114 -3.79 -6.03 13.95
C MET A 114 -5.07 -6.78 13.56
N GLY A 115 -4.93 -7.82 12.73
CA GLY A 115 -5.98 -8.69 12.21
C GLY A 115 -6.88 -8.01 11.17
N GLY A 116 -7.76 -8.79 10.55
CA GLY A 116 -8.80 -8.32 9.62
C GLY A 116 -10.12 -9.08 9.80
N ALA A 117 -11.20 -8.60 9.20
CA ALA A 117 -12.46 -9.34 9.21
C ALA A 117 -12.34 -10.62 8.37
N ALA A 118 -12.98 -11.71 8.78
CA ALA A 118 -12.96 -12.95 8.00
C ALA A 118 -13.68 -12.80 6.66
N ASN A 119 -14.73 -11.97 6.62
CA ASN A 119 -15.52 -11.66 5.44
C ASN A 119 -16.24 -10.30 5.57
N ILE A 120 -16.88 -9.85 4.48
CA ILE A 120 -17.53 -8.54 4.40
C ILE A 120 -18.76 -8.43 5.29
N GLN A 121 -19.42 -9.55 5.60
CA GLN A 121 -20.60 -9.60 6.46
C GLN A 121 -20.24 -9.39 7.94
N GLU A 122 -19.07 -9.85 8.36
CA GLU A 122 -18.56 -9.72 9.72
C GLU A 122 -17.82 -8.40 9.98
N ALA A 123 -17.35 -7.73 8.93
CA ALA A 123 -16.62 -6.47 9.04
C ALA A 123 -17.37 -5.38 9.84
N PRO A 124 -18.69 -5.16 9.66
CA PRO A 124 -19.44 -4.17 10.45
C PRO A 124 -19.51 -4.50 11.95
N ALA A 125 -19.71 -5.78 12.30
CA ALA A 125 -19.77 -6.22 13.69
C ALA A 125 -18.43 -6.02 14.39
N ARG A 126 -17.32 -6.33 13.70
CA ARG A 126 -15.96 -6.13 14.19
C ARG A 126 -15.61 -4.65 14.36
N ALA A 127 -15.99 -3.81 13.39
CA ALA A 127 -15.85 -2.35 13.50
C ALA A 127 -16.60 -1.79 14.73
N GLY A 128 -17.85 -2.26 14.93
CA GLY A 128 -18.66 -1.88 16.08
C GLY A 128 -18.08 -2.33 17.41
N ALA A 129 -17.49 -3.53 17.48
CA ALA A 129 -16.84 -4.05 18.67
C ALA A 129 -15.55 -3.28 19.02
N ALA A 130 -14.74 -2.94 18.03
CA ALA A 130 -13.52 -2.15 18.21
C ALA A 130 -13.84 -0.75 18.76
N ALA A 131 -14.81 -0.05 18.17
CA ALA A 131 -15.23 1.29 18.60
C ALA A 131 -15.86 1.33 20.01
N ARG A 132 -16.37 0.21 20.51
CA ARG A 132 -16.92 0.09 21.87
C ARG A 132 -15.85 -0.16 22.93
N LYS A 133 -14.69 -0.70 22.57
CA LYS A 133 -13.58 -0.98 23.50
C LYS A 133 -12.72 0.24 23.80
N THR A 134 -12.74 1.24 22.94
CA THR A 134 -12.00 2.51 23.08
C THR A 134 -12.79 3.62 23.79
N ARG A 135 -14.07 3.39 24.12
CA ARG A 135 -14.87 4.26 24.99
C ARG A 135 -14.82 3.81 26.44
#